data_AF-A6G6R2-F1
#
_entry.id   AF-A6G6R2-F1
#
_cell.length_a   1.000
_cell.length_b   1.000
_cell.length_c   1.000
_cell.angle_alpha   90.00
_cell.angle_beta   90.00
_cell.angle_gamma   90.00
#
_symmetry.space_group_name_H-M   'P 1'
#
loop_
_entity.id
_entity.type
_entity.pdbx_description
1 polymer ?
#
loop_
_entity_poly.entity_id
_entity_poly.type
_entity_poly.pdbx_seq_one_letter_code
_entity_poly.pdbx_strand_id
1 'polypeptide(L)'
;MLTRLAARVCVLPLVLLSCQSPPDISGEIEYFGDLYNISVGLLCDCPQELGYETGAECDDALGGVNVDERACIANALDGHEADAQGYLGCMNDALDAYVACLEDNAGCVAGWNADCTSDYDSARASCSGLDSPQRDSFEACLP
;
A
#
# COMPACT_ATOMS: atom_id res chain seq x y z
N MET A 1 14.81 68.90 9.70
CA MET A 1 14.65 68.49 11.12
C MET A 1 13.36 67.67 11.24
N LEU A 2 13.38 66.56 12.00
CA LEU A 2 12.29 65.89 12.76
C LEU A 2 10.83 66.29 12.43
N THR A 3 9.78 65.47 12.30
CA THR A 3 9.47 64.04 12.61
C THR A 3 8.04 63.76 12.06
N ARG A 4 7.46 62.55 11.96
CA ARG A 4 7.81 61.14 12.30
C ARG A 4 7.44 60.23 11.11
N LEU A 5 7.87 58.96 11.13
CA LEU A 5 7.06 57.86 10.57
C LEU A 5 6.26 57.21 11.70
N ALA A 6 4.96 57.00 11.51
CA ALA A 6 4.12 56.28 12.46
C ALA A 6 4.24 54.77 12.21
N ALA A 7 4.94 54.07 13.11
CA ALA A 7 5.01 52.61 13.08
C ALA A 7 3.63 52.02 13.37
N ARG A 8 2.98 51.44 12.35
CA ARG A 8 1.94 50.43 12.58
C ARG A 8 2.61 49.09 12.79
N VAL A 9 2.70 48.74 14.07
CA VAL A 9 3.20 47.46 14.56
C VAL A 9 2.23 46.36 14.13
N CYS A 10 2.51 45.69 13.01
CA CYS A 10 1.87 44.43 12.66
C CYS A 10 2.47 43.28 13.49
N VAL A 11 2.08 43.20 14.76
CA VAL A 11 2.32 42.01 15.59
C VAL A 11 1.16 41.06 15.37
N LEU A 12 1.35 40.14 14.43
CA LEU A 12 0.54 38.93 14.24
C LEU A 12 1.46 37.70 14.35
N PRO A 13 1.83 37.28 15.58
CA PRO A 13 2.55 36.05 15.82
C PRO A 13 1.55 34.92 16.06
N LEU A 14 0.76 34.59 15.04
CA LEU A 14 -0.16 33.46 15.10
C LEU A 14 0.07 32.54 13.91
N VAL A 15 0.72 31.43 14.26
CA VAL A 15 0.56 30.12 13.62
C VAL A 15 1.13 30.02 12.20
N LEU A 16 2.45 29.84 12.14
CA LEU A 16 3.10 29.05 11.09
C LEU A 16 2.70 27.56 11.25
N LEU A 17 1.41 27.24 11.09
CA LEU A 17 1.04 25.90 10.65
C LEU A 17 1.45 25.85 9.20
N SER A 18 2.54 25.15 8.95
CA SER A 18 3.12 24.94 7.63
C SER A 18 2.05 24.42 6.68
N CYS A 19 1.76 25.18 5.61
CA CYS A 19 1.02 24.71 4.44
C CYS A 19 1.87 23.69 3.65
N GLN A 20 2.28 22.61 4.30
CA GLN A 20 2.70 21.40 3.62
C GLN A 20 1.43 20.80 3.03
N SER A 21 1.40 20.64 1.71
CA SER A 21 0.42 19.76 1.07
C SER A 21 0.52 18.37 1.71
N PRO A 22 -0.56 17.57 1.73
CA PRO A 22 -0.44 16.15 2.02
C PRO A 22 0.66 15.51 1.14
N PRO A 23 1.36 14.48 1.63
CA PRO A 23 2.31 13.74 0.80
C PRO A 23 1.56 13.12 -0.39
N ASP A 24 2.21 13.11 -1.54
CA ASP A 24 1.73 12.39 -2.71
C ASP A 24 2.07 10.91 -2.52
N ILE A 25 1.04 10.07 -2.36
CA ILE A 25 1.15 8.63 -2.16
C ILE A 25 0.87 7.82 -3.44
N SER A 26 0.77 8.48 -4.60
CA SER A 26 0.44 7.79 -5.87
C SER A 26 1.49 6.75 -6.26
N GLY A 27 2.77 7.04 -6.03
CA GLY A 27 3.86 6.10 -6.28
C GLY A 27 3.82 4.87 -5.37
N GLU A 28 3.48 5.05 -4.09
CA GLU A 28 3.32 3.96 -3.13
C GLU A 28 2.13 3.05 -3.48
N ILE A 29 1.04 3.60 -4.03
CA ILE A 29 -0.13 2.85 -4.53
C ILE A 29 0.21 2.10 -5.84
N GLU A 30 0.93 2.74 -6.77
CA GLU A 30 1.39 2.09 -8.00
C GLU A 30 2.30 0.90 -7.68
N TYR A 31 3.29 1.10 -6.78
CA TYR A 31 4.22 0.06 -6.35
C TYR A 31 3.53 -1.09 -5.61
N PHE A 32 2.59 -0.77 -4.71
CA PHE A 32 1.75 -1.77 -4.03
C PHE A 32 1.02 -2.66 -5.05
N GLY A 33 0.35 -2.04 -6.03
CA GLY A 33 -0.41 -2.76 -7.03
C GLY A 33 0.46 -3.61 -7.96
N ASP A 34 1.66 -3.12 -8.31
CA ASP A 34 2.60 -3.88 -9.14
C ASP A 34 3.16 -5.09 -8.39
N LEU A 35 3.59 -4.95 -7.12
CA LEU A 35 4.06 -6.06 -6.29
C LEU A 35 2.96 -7.09 -6.00
N TYR A 36 1.73 -6.64 -5.72
CA TYR A 36 0.59 -7.54 -5.52
C TYR A 36 0.39 -8.42 -6.76
N ASN A 37 0.34 -7.81 -7.95
CA ASN A 37 0.16 -8.52 -9.22
C ASN A 37 1.32 -9.48 -9.53
N ILE A 38 2.56 -9.12 -9.19
CA ILE A 38 3.71 -10.04 -9.30
C ILE A 38 3.52 -11.24 -8.36
N SER A 39 3.09 -11.02 -7.11
CA SER A 39 2.87 -12.12 -6.15
C SER A 39 1.75 -13.07 -6.59
N VAL A 40 0.68 -12.56 -7.21
CA VAL A 40 -0.38 -13.40 -7.81
C VAL A 40 0.17 -14.22 -8.96
N GLY A 41 0.92 -13.61 -9.89
CA GLY A 41 1.53 -14.35 -11.01
C GLY A 41 2.46 -15.48 -10.54
N LEU A 42 3.30 -15.22 -9.53
CA LEU A 42 4.18 -16.23 -8.94
C LEU A 42 3.40 -17.36 -8.24
N LEU A 43 2.30 -17.04 -7.55
CA LEU A 43 1.38 -18.05 -6.99
C LEU A 43 0.75 -18.91 -8.10
N CYS A 44 0.31 -18.27 -9.18
CA CYS A 44 -0.42 -18.90 -10.28
C CYS A 44 0.47 -19.59 -11.33
N ASP A 45 1.80 -19.52 -11.22
CA ASP A 45 2.73 -20.43 -11.90
C ASP A 45 2.57 -21.90 -11.46
N CYS A 46 2.05 -22.13 -10.25
CA CYS A 46 1.81 -23.46 -9.65
C CYS A 46 0.32 -23.69 -9.31
N PRO A 47 -0.62 -23.53 -10.26
CA PRO A 47 -2.04 -23.36 -9.96
C PRO A 47 -2.69 -24.61 -9.36
N GLN A 48 -2.21 -25.81 -9.71
CA GLN A 48 -2.75 -27.06 -9.17
C GLN A 48 -2.47 -27.25 -7.67
N GLU A 49 -1.39 -26.67 -7.14
CA GLU A 49 -1.10 -26.71 -5.70
C GLU A 49 -2.01 -25.76 -4.90
N LEU A 50 -2.61 -24.77 -5.57
CA LEU A 50 -3.63 -23.86 -5.04
C LEU A 50 -5.06 -24.35 -5.29
N GLY A 51 -5.22 -25.44 -6.06
CA GLY A 51 -6.51 -26.09 -6.34
C GLY A 51 -7.19 -25.67 -7.66
N TYR A 52 -6.51 -24.91 -8.52
CA TYR A 52 -7.02 -24.48 -9.83
C TYR A 52 -6.52 -25.40 -10.96
N GLU A 53 -7.28 -25.55 -12.05
CA GLU A 53 -6.88 -26.38 -13.19
C GLU A 53 -5.77 -25.70 -14.03
N THR A 54 -5.79 -24.36 -14.13
CA THR A 54 -4.89 -23.57 -14.97
C THR A 54 -4.44 -22.26 -14.32
N GLY A 55 -3.33 -21.68 -14.81
CA GLY A 55 -2.83 -20.38 -14.33
C GLY A 55 -3.86 -19.27 -14.50
N ALA A 56 -4.50 -19.18 -15.67
CA ALA A 56 -5.54 -18.18 -15.94
C ALA A 56 -6.76 -18.30 -15.00
N GLU A 57 -7.14 -19.52 -14.59
CA GLU A 57 -8.20 -19.70 -13.59
C GLU A 57 -7.77 -19.22 -12.20
N CYS A 58 -6.50 -19.43 -11.85
CA CYS A 58 -5.90 -18.90 -10.63
C CYS A 58 -5.82 -17.37 -10.65
N ASP A 59 -5.34 -16.77 -11.75
CA ASP A 59 -5.27 -15.32 -11.95
C ASP A 59 -6.66 -14.68 -11.85
N ASP A 60 -7.67 -15.26 -12.51
CA ASP A 60 -9.07 -14.80 -12.45
C ASP A 60 -9.68 -14.94 -11.04
N ALA A 61 -9.23 -15.90 -10.24
CA ALA A 61 -9.78 -16.21 -8.92
C ALA A 61 -9.09 -15.46 -7.76
N LEU A 62 -7.79 -15.16 -7.88
CA LEU A 62 -7.06 -14.30 -6.94
C LEU A 62 -7.16 -12.81 -7.32
N GLY A 63 -7.48 -12.52 -8.58
CA GLY A 63 -7.62 -11.16 -9.09
C GLY A 63 -6.31 -10.38 -9.11
N GLY A 64 -6.41 -9.06 -9.23
CA GLY A 64 -5.25 -8.18 -9.24
C GLY A 64 -5.63 -6.72 -9.02
N VAL A 65 -4.64 -5.92 -8.65
CA VAL A 65 -4.76 -4.48 -8.40
C VAL A 65 -4.49 -3.74 -9.72
N ASN A 66 -5.56 -3.56 -10.49
CA ASN A 66 -5.58 -2.83 -11.76
C ASN A 66 -5.88 -1.33 -11.53
N VAL A 67 -6.22 -0.58 -12.59
CA VAL A 67 -6.46 0.87 -12.50
C VAL A 67 -7.66 1.20 -11.59
N ASP A 68 -8.70 0.36 -11.59
CA ASP A 68 -9.91 0.61 -10.82
C ASP A 68 -9.69 0.35 -9.31
N GLU A 69 -8.93 -0.69 -8.92
CA GLU A 69 -8.56 -0.92 -7.51
C GLU A 69 -7.55 0.13 -7.02
N ARG A 70 -6.58 0.56 -7.87
CA ARG A 70 -5.68 1.68 -7.53
C ARG A 70 -6.47 2.98 -7.29
N ALA A 71 -7.50 3.25 -8.10
CA ALA A 71 -8.40 4.37 -7.89
C ALA A 71 -9.27 4.20 -6.62
N CYS A 72 -9.71 2.98 -6.31
CA CYS A 72 -10.41 2.68 -5.06
C CYS A 72 -9.50 2.96 -3.85
N ILE A 73 -8.28 2.43 -3.84
CA ILE A 73 -7.26 2.65 -2.81
C ILE A 73 -6.99 4.14 -2.62
N ALA A 74 -6.78 4.89 -3.70
CA ALA A 74 -6.57 6.35 -3.62
C ALA A 74 -7.76 7.08 -2.97
N ASN A 75 -9.00 6.71 -3.32
CA ASN A 75 -10.21 7.28 -2.71
C ASN A 75 -10.41 6.86 -1.24
N ALA A 76 -9.98 5.65 -0.85
CA ALA A 76 -10.06 5.17 0.53
C ALA A 76 -9.07 5.88 1.48
N LEU A 77 -8.03 6.50 0.91
CA LEU A 77 -6.93 7.15 1.63
C LEU A 77 -6.94 8.69 1.48
N ASP A 78 -7.89 9.26 0.74
CA ASP A 78 -8.07 10.71 0.53
C ASP A 78 -8.23 11.46 1.87
N GLY A 79 -7.42 12.50 2.08
CA GLY A 79 -7.34 13.25 3.34
C GLY A 79 -6.63 12.54 4.49
N HIS A 80 -6.11 11.32 4.27
CA HIS A 80 -5.36 10.51 5.24
C HIS A 80 -3.93 10.16 4.75
N GLU A 81 -3.43 10.89 3.75
CA GLU A 81 -2.22 10.53 2.98
C GLU A 81 -0.96 10.44 3.85
N ALA A 82 -0.87 11.26 4.91
CA ALA A 82 0.26 11.25 5.84
C ALA A 82 0.37 9.96 6.67
N ASP A 83 -0.77 9.40 7.10
CA ASP A 83 -0.82 8.12 7.83
C ASP A 83 -0.75 6.94 6.84
N ALA A 84 -1.36 7.12 5.67
CA ALA A 84 -1.36 6.15 4.57
C ALA A 84 0.04 5.91 4.00
N GLN A 85 0.90 6.93 3.89
CA GLN A 85 2.27 6.77 3.38
C GLN A 85 3.09 5.79 4.23
N GLY A 86 3.00 5.89 5.56
CA GLY A 86 3.68 4.96 6.47
C GLY A 86 3.09 3.54 6.41
N TYR A 87 1.78 3.43 6.25
CA TYR A 87 1.10 2.15 6.11
C TYR A 87 1.43 1.44 4.79
N LEU A 88 1.32 2.14 3.65
CA LEU A 88 1.65 1.62 2.32
C LEU A 88 3.13 1.24 2.23
N GLY A 89 4.05 2.05 2.80
CA GLY A 89 5.46 1.68 2.88
C GLY A 89 5.68 0.33 3.58
N CYS A 90 5.01 0.10 4.71
CA CYS A 90 5.06 -1.19 5.42
C CYS A 90 4.44 -2.35 4.61
N MET A 91 3.30 -2.11 3.95
CA MET A 91 2.65 -3.11 3.08
C MET A 91 3.54 -3.48 1.88
N ASN A 92 4.26 -2.51 1.33
CA ASN A 92 5.20 -2.68 0.22
C ASN A 92 6.44 -3.47 0.66
N ASP A 93 7.06 -3.12 1.80
CA ASP A 93 8.16 -3.90 2.37
C ASP A 93 7.76 -5.37 2.64
N ALA A 94 6.51 -5.60 3.08
CA ALA A 94 5.96 -6.95 3.29
C ALA A 94 5.74 -7.71 1.98
N LEU A 95 5.21 -7.04 0.94
CA LEU A 95 5.04 -7.63 -0.39
C LEU A 95 6.37 -7.92 -1.09
N ASP A 96 7.37 -7.04 -0.98
CA ASP A 96 8.72 -7.26 -1.51
C ASP A 96 9.35 -8.52 -0.91
N ALA A 97 9.27 -8.66 0.42
CA ALA A 97 9.75 -9.86 1.12
C ALA A 97 8.97 -11.12 0.69
N TYR A 98 7.67 -11.00 0.44
CA TYR A 98 6.83 -12.10 -0.02
C TYR A 98 7.19 -12.54 -1.44
N VAL A 99 7.29 -11.59 -2.39
CA VAL A 99 7.72 -11.84 -3.78
C VAL A 99 9.07 -12.53 -3.82
N ALA A 100 10.07 -11.99 -3.10
CA ALA A 100 11.40 -12.61 -3.03
C ALA A 100 11.36 -14.04 -2.45
N CYS A 101 10.53 -14.28 -1.44
CA CYS A 101 10.34 -15.62 -0.87
C CYS A 101 9.70 -16.60 -1.87
N LEU A 102 8.70 -16.16 -2.64
CA LEU A 102 8.07 -16.96 -3.69
C LEU A 102 9.05 -17.30 -4.82
N GLU A 103 9.88 -16.33 -5.24
CA GLU A 103 10.94 -16.54 -6.24
C GLU A 103 12.01 -17.55 -5.76
N ASP A 104 12.49 -17.42 -4.51
CA ASP A 104 13.49 -18.33 -3.92
C ASP A 104 12.94 -19.75 -3.69
N ASN A 105 11.63 -19.90 -3.47
CA ASN A 105 10.95 -21.19 -3.27
C ASN A 105 10.26 -21.72 -4.54
N ALA A 106 10.67 -21.24 -5.72
CA ALA A 106 10.11 -21.66 -7.00
C ALA A 106 10.24 -23.18 -7.23
N GLY A 107 9.09 -23.87 -7.15
CA GLY A 107 8.97 -25.29 -7.44
C GLY A 107 7.64 -25.82 -6.93
N CYS A 108 6.75 -26.17 -7.86
CA CYS A 108 5.37 -26.59 -7.57
C CYS A 108 5.30 -27.91 -6.79
N VAL A 109 5.52 -27.84 -5.48
CA VAL A 109 5.40 -28.91 -4.50
C VAL A 109 4.37 -28.50 -3.45
N ALA A 110 3.66 -29.48 -2.88
CA ALA A 110 2.62 -29.19 -1.90
C ALA A 110 3.09 -28.29 -0.75
N GLY A 111 2.49 -27.11 -0.64
CA GLY A 111 2.82 -26.10 0.37
C GLY A 111 4.06 -25.26 0.10
N TRP A 112 4.59 -25.20 -1.13
CA TRP A 112 5.77 -24.42 -1.51
C TRP A 112 5.71 -22.94 -1.09
N ASN A 113 4.52 -22.34 -1.07
CA ASN A 113 4.28 -20.97 -0.68
C ASN A 113 3.97 -20.78 0.83
N ALA A 114 3.73 -21.85 1.59
CA ALA A 114 3.03 -21.78 2.88
C ALA A 114 3.81 -20.95 3.93
N ASP A 115 5.12 -21.12 4.01
CA ASP A 115 5.98 -20.33 4.91
C ASP A 115 6.03 -18.86 4.45
N CYS A 116 6.18 -18.61 3.15
CA CYS A 116 6.14 -17.26 2.57
C CYS A 116 4.83 -16.53 2.86
N THR A 117 3.67 -17.20 2.69
CA THR A 117 2.35 -16.62 2.97
C THR A 117 2.16 -16.37 4.46
N SER A 118 2.63 -17.27 5.32
CA SER A 118 2.59 -17.10 6.79
C SER A 118 3.41 -15.90 7.26
N ASP A 119 4.60 -15.70 6.69
CA ASP A 119 5.46 -14.55 7.00
C ASP A 119 4.87 -13.25 6.45
N TYR A 120 4.29 -13.26 5.23
CA TYR A 120 3.57 -12.12 4.67
C TYR A 120 2.35 -11.71 5.49
N ASP A 121 1.49 -12.66 5.88
CA ASP A 121 0.34 -12.42 6.75
C ASP A 121 0.75 -11.81 8.10
N SER A 122 1.86 -12.30 8.67
CA SER A 122 2.43 -11.78 9.91
C SER A 122 2.98 -10.36 9.75
N ALA A 123 3.67 -10.09 8.64
CA ALA A 123 4.25 -8.79 8.32
C ALA A 123 3.14 -7.73 8.09
N ARG A 124 2.18 -8.00 7.20
CA ARG A 124 1.08 -7.06 6.89
C ARG A 124 0.19 -6.78 8.11
N ALA A 125 -0.05 -7.78 8.96
CA ALA A 125 -0.81 -7.58 10.20
C ALA A 125 -0.09 -6.67 11.21
N SER A 126 1.25 -6.54 11.12
CA SER A 126 2.04 -5.61 11.93
C SER A 126 1.99 -4.17 11.42
N CYS A 127 1.52 -3.93 10.19
CA CYS A 127 1.47 -2.60 9.61
C CYS A 127 0.49 -1.68 10.35
N SER A 128 1.00 -0.51 10.70
CA SER A 128 0.31 0.54 11.46
C SER A 128 0.46 1.88 10.74
N GLY A 129 -0.28 2.89 11.19
CA GLY A 129 -0.48 4.14 10.47
C GLY A 129 -1.96 4.40 10.31
N LEU A 130 -2.66 3.54 9.54
CA LEU A 130 -4.10 3.66 9.37
C LEU A 130 -4.91 3.26 10.61
N ASP A 131 -5.76 4.21 10.98
CA ASP A 131 -7.03 4.08 11.70
C ASP A 131 -7.92 2.96 11.11
N SER A 132 -8.75 2.33 11.95
CA SER A 132 -9.47 1.10 11.56
C SER A 132 -10.41 1.31 10.35
N PRO A 133 -11.28 2.34 10.29
CA PRO A 133 -12.19 2.51 9.15
C PRO A 133 -11.47 2.73 7.81
N GLN A 134 -10.31 3.39 7.81
CA GLN A 134 -9.49 3.65 6.63
C GLN A 134 -8.76 2.38 6.19
N ARG A 135 -8.28 1.57 7.14
CA ARG A 135 -7.75 0.23 6.87
C ARG A 135 -8.82 -0.69 6.30
N ASP A 136 -10.00 -0.75 6.92
CA ASP A 136 -11.15 -1.52 6.43
C ASP A 136 -11.57 -1.07 5.01
N SER A 137 -11.49 0.24 4.72
CA SER A 137 -11.80 0.81 3.40
C SER A 137 -10.72 0.49 2.36
N PHE A 138 -9.44 0.47 2.76
CA PHE A 138 -8.33 0.03 1.92
C PHE A 138 -8.43 -1.47 1.60
N GLU A 139 -8.66 -2.32 2.61
CA GLU A 139 -8.82 -3.77 2.45
C GLU A 139 -10.03 -4.11 1.57
N ALA A 140 -11.12 -3.33 1.64
CA ALA A 140 -12.29 -3.48 0.78
C ALA A 140 -12.07 -3.10 -0.70
N CYS A 141 -10.91 -2.54 -1.06
CA CYS A 141 -10.52 -2.28 -2.44
C CYS A 141 -9.65 -3.40 -3.04
N LEU A 142 -9.25 -4.40 -2.25
CA LEU A 142 -8.46 -5.54 -2.72
C LEU A 142 -9.40 -6.65 -3.27
N PRO A 143 -8.94 -7.44 -4.25
CA PRO A 143 -9.72 -8.53 -4.83
C PRO A 143 -9.96 -9.71 -3.86
#